data_AF-E6N471-F1
#
_entry.id   AF-E6N471-F1
#
_cell.length_a   1.000
_cell.length_b   1.000
_cell.length_c   1.000
_cell.angle_alpha   90.00
_cell.angle_beta   90.00
_cell.angle_gamma   90.00
#
_symmetry.space_group_name_H-M   'P 1'
#
loop_
_entity.id
_entity.type
_entity.pdbx_description
1 polymer ?
#
loop_
_entity_poly.entity_id
_entity_poly.type
_entity_poly.pdbx_seq_one_letter_code
_entity_poly.pdbx_strand_id
1 'polypeptide(L)' 'MGKPYRSLLTLSICLSFATAITALFIAAATLIGRYTSLDITIGSVWFFTISFIVSLPLLLPRLRPRLGG' A
#
# COMPACT_ATOMS: atom_id res chain seq x y z
N MET A 1 -17.75 -12.96 17.10
CA MET A 1 -17.43 -11.54 16.76
C MET A 1 -16.02 -11.31 16.18
N GLY A 2 -15.30 -12.29 15.60
CA GLY A 2 -13.84 -12.15 15.37
C GLY A 2 -13.28 -11.96 13.94
N LYS A 3 -14.05 -12.23 12.88
CA LYS A 3 -13.52 -12.29 11.49
C LYS A 3 -13.40 -10.95 10.73
N PRO A 4 -14.38 -10.03 10.76
CA PRO A 4 -14.26 -8.78 9.99
C PRO A 4 -13.27 -7.79 10.60
N TYR A 5 -13.17 -7.75 11.93
CA TYR A 5 -12.26 -6.84 12.64
C TYR A 5 -10.79 -7.13 12.37
N ARG A 6 -10.41 -8.42 12.31
CA ARG A 6 -9.05 -8.83 11.92
C ARG A 6 -8.71 -8.48 10.48
N SER A 7 -9.69 -8.50 9.56
CA SER A 7 -9.45 -8.13 8.16
C SER A 7 -9.29 -6.62 7.98
N LEU A 8 -10.10 -5.83 8.70
CA LEU A 8 -9.98 -4.37 8.76
C LEU A 8 -8.66 -3.93 9.37
N LEU A 9 -8.21 -4.57 10.46
CA LEU A 9 -6.90 -4.33 11.06
C LEU A 9 -5.76 -4.62 10.09
N THR A 10 -5.81 -5.75 9.37
CA THR A 10 -4.77 -6.08 8.37
C THR A 10 -4.73 -5.09 7.22
N LEU A 11 -5.90 -4.63 6.74
CA LEU A 11 -6.00 -3.58 5.73
C LEU A 11 -5.42 -2.26 6.23
N SER A 12 -5.81 -1.83 7.44
CA SER A 12 -5.31 -0.61 8.04
C SER A 12 -3.80 -0.63 8.20
N ILE A 13 -3.23 -1.76 8.66
CA ILE A 13 -1.77 -1.90 8.82
C ILE A 13 -1.07 -1.84 7.46
N CYS A 14 -1.59 -2.52 6.43
CA CYS A 14 -1.01 -2.47 5.08
C CYS A 14 -1.07 -1.04 4.50
N LEU A 15 -2.20 -0.34 4.66
CA LEU A 15 -2.35 1.04 4.23
C LEU A 15 -1.36 1.96 4.93
N SER A 16 -1.24 1.86 6.26
CA SER A 16 -0.28 2.64 7.04
C SER A 16 1.17 2.39 6.58
N PHE A 17 1.53 1.13 6.34
CA PHE A 17 2.87 0.74 5.90
C PHE A 17 3.17 1.26 4.49
N ALA A 18 2.21 1.13 3.57
CA ALA A 18 2.32 1.68 2.22
C ALA A 18 2.52 3.20 2.25
N THR A 19 1.69 3.92 3.02
CA THR A 19 1.83 5.37 3.15
C THR A 19 3.16 5.80 3.76
N ALA A 20 3.69 5.06 4.73
CA ALA A 20 4.99 5.35 5.33
C ALA A 20 6.14 5.20 4.33
N ILE A 21 6.12 4.14 3.52
CA ILE A 21 7.11 3.91 2.45
C ILE A 21 7.03 5.01 1.39
N THR A 22 5.83 5.36 0.94
CA THR A 22 5.63 6.43 -0.04
C THR A 22 6.12 7.79 0.50
N ALA A 23 5.86 8.10 1.77
CA ALA A 23 6.35 9.32 2.41
C ALA A 23 7.89 9.36 2.50
N LEU A 24 8.53 8.23 2.85
CA LEU A 24 9.99 8.10 2.85
C LEU A 24 10.58 8.32 1.45
N PHE A 25 9.94 7.77 0.41
CA PHE A 25 10.37 7.98 -0.97
C PHE A 25 10.27 9.45 -1.38
N ILE A 26 9.14 10.12 -1.07
CA ILE A 26 8.97 11.55 -1.36
C ILE A 26 10.04 12.37 -0.64
N ALA A 27 10.26 12.12 0.66
CA ALA A 27 11.27 12.81 1.44
C ALA A 27 12.68 12.63 0.84
N ALA A 28 13.06 11.39 0.50
CA ALA A 28 14.34 11.10 -0.13
C ALA A 28 14.47 11.78 -1.51
N ALA A 29 13.42 11.75 -2.33
CA ALA A 29 13.43 12.36 -3.65
C ALA A 29 13.53 13.90 -3.58
N THR A 30 12.86 14.53 -2.60
CA THR A 30 13.02 15.96 -2.33
C THR A 30 14.41 16.32 -1.83
N LEU A 31 15.03 15.45 -1.01
CA LEU A 31 16.37 15.69 -0.47
C LEU A 31 17.46 15.63 -1.54
N ILE A 32 17.30 14.74 -2.53
CA ILE A 32 18.25 14.58 -3.64
C ILE A 32 18.17 15.77 -4.62
N GLY A 33 17.04 16.48 -4.67
CA GLY A 33 16.87 17.71 -5.47
C GLY A 33 17.00 17.54 -6.99
N ARG A 34 17.17 16.29 -7.47
CA ARG A 34 17.31 15.97 -8.91
C ARG A 34 16.01 15.55 -9.59
N TYR A 35 14.97 15.29 -8.82
CA TYR A 35 13.70 14.81 -9.34
C TYR A 35 12.76 15.98 -9.57
N THR A 36 12.14 16.04 -10.74
CA THR A 36 11.07 17.01 -10.98
C THR A 36 9.82 16.62 -10.20
N SER A 37 8.90 17.56 -9.97
CA SER A 37 7.65 17.27 -9.26
C SER A 37 6.83 16.14 -9.92
N LEU A 38 6.95 15.97 -11.24
CA LEU A 38 6.35 14.86 -11.98
C LEU A 38 7.01 13.52 -11.65
N ASP A 39 8.34 13.45 -11.58
CA ASP A 39 9.07 12.22 -11.24
C ASP A 39 8.73 11.74 -9.82
N ILE A 40 8.61 12.67 -8.87
CA ILE A 40 8.22 12.38 -7.48
C ILE A 40 6.80 11.82 -7.43
N THR A 41 5.89 12.37 -8.23
CA THR A 41 4.49 11.94 -8.27
C THR A 41 4.34 10.57 -8.93
N ILE A 42 5.04 10.34 -10.04
CA ILE A 42 5.03 9.04 -10.73
C ILE A 42 5.65 7.97 -9.82
N GLY A 43 6.78 8.27 -9.20
CA GLY A 43 7.44 7.36 -8.26
C GLY A 43 6.58 7.05 -7.04
N SER A 44 5.87 8.03 -6.47
CA SER A 44 5.01 7.81 -5.31
C SER A 44 3.81 6.92 -5.63
N VAL A 45 3.14 7.16 -6.78
CA VAL A 45 2.05 6.31 -7.29
C VAL A 45 2.56 4.90 -7.58
N TRP A 46 3.76 4.78 -8.15
CA TRP A 46 4.38 3.48 -8.44
C TRP A 46 4.67 2.69 -7.16
N PHE A 47 5.29 3.31 -6.15
CA PHE A 47 5.56 2.68 -4.87
C PHE A 47 4.27 2.29 -4.14
N PHE A 48 3.26 3.16 -4.13
CA PHE A 48 1.97 2.86 -3.55
C PHE A 48 1.30 1.65 -4.23
N THR A 49 1.37 1.58 -5.56
CA THR A 49 0.82 0.48 -6.35
C THR A 49 1.54 -0.84 -6.07
N ILE A 50 2.88 -0.84 -5.98
CA ILE A 50 3.64 -2.04 -5.63
C ILE A 50 3.30 -2.51 -4.21
N SER A 51 3.25 -1.60 -3.23
CA SER A 51 2.87 -1.95 -1.87
C SER A 51 1.47 -2.57 -1.83
N PHE A 52 0.53 -2.04 -2.61
CA PHE A 52 -0.81 -2.59 -2.71
C PHE A 52 -0.83 -3.99 -3.35
N ILE A 53 -0.08 -4.22 -4.43
CA ILE A 53 0.04 -5.53 -5.10
C ILE A 53 0.67 -6.56 -4.16
N VAL A 54 1.70 -6.20 -3.40
CA VAL A 54 2.36 -7.09 -2.42
C VAL A 54 1.42 -7.41 -1.25
N SER A 55 0.57 -6.47 -0.84
CA SER A 55 -0.45 -6.68 0.18
C SER A 55 -1.69 -7.44 -0.32
N LEU A 56 -1.92 -7.49 -1.64
CA LEU A 56 -3.05 -8.18 -2.26
C LEU A 56 -3.12 -9.70 -2.00
N PRO A 57 -2.03 -10.50 -2.11
CA PRO A 57 -2.06 -11.93 -1.80
C PRO A 57 -2.32 -12.23 -0.32
N LEU A 58 -2.09 -11.28 0.60
CA LEU A 58 -2.51 -11.39 2.00
C LEU A 58 -4.02 -11.15 2.19
N LEU A 59 -4.65 -10.43 1.27
CA LEU A 59 -6.09 -10.10 1.26
C LEU A 59 -6.95 -11.12 0.51
N LEU A 60 -6.41 -11.69 -0.57
CA LEU A 60 -7.06 -12.70 -1.42
C LEU A 60 -7.62 -13.93 -0.68
N PRO A 61 -6.89 -14.61 0.24
CA PRO A 61 -7.45 -15.76 0.96
C PRO A 61 -8.59 -15.38 1.93
N ARG A 62 -8.74 -14.10 2.28
CA ARG A 62 -9.82 -13.63 3.17
C ARG A 62 -11.07 -13.16 2.43
N LEU A 63 -10.95 -12.80 1.14
CA LEU A 63 -12.08 -12.49 0.26
C LEU A 63 -12.68 -13.73 -0.43
N ARG A 64 -11.97 -14.86 -0.42
CA ARG A 64 -12.38 -16.09 -1.12
C ARG A 64 -13.66 -16.80 -0.64
N PRO A 65 -14.20 -16.68 0.59
CA PRO A 65 -15.38 -17.49 0.95
C PRO A 65 -16.73 -16.95 0.42
N ARG A 66 -16.76 -16.06 -0.57
CA ARG A 66 -18.03 -15.53 -1.14
C ARG A 66 -18.27 -15.75 -2.64
N LEU A 67 -17.38 -16.44 -3.35
CA LEU A 67 -17.54 -16.73 -4.80
C LEU A 67 -17.73 -18.21 -5.12
N GLY A 68 -17.93 -19.05 -4.11
CA GLY A 68 -18.22 -20.48 -4.25
C GLY A 68 -19.45 -20.90 -3.44
N GLY A 69 -20.54 -20.16 -3.60
CA GLY A 69 -21.88 -20.56 -3.17
C GLY A 69 -22.67 -21.01 -4.39
#